data_AF-A4EKV5-F1
#
_entry.id   AF-A4EKV5-F1
#
_cell.length_a   1.000
_cell.length_b   1.000
_cell.length_c   1.000
_cell.angle_alpha   90.00
_cell.angle_beta   90.00
_cell.angle_gamma   90.00
#
_symmetry.space_group_name_H-M   'P 1'
#
loop_
_entity.id
_entity.type
_entity.pdbx_description
1 polymer ?
#
loop_
_entity_poly.entity_id
_entity_poly.type
_entity_poly.pdbx_seq_one_letter_code
_entity_poly.pdbx_strand_id
1 'polypeptide(L)'
;MRVIVQAPLAGKHRDGHIIGNSYSNQEAKPMSTFDDREHAFENKFAHDAEMQFKADARRNKMLGLWAADLMGKTGTDADDYAKEVVKSDFEEAGHEDVYRKVSGDLGDKADEATIRAKMAELMTKAKAQLMDEI
;
A
#
# COMPACT_ATOMS: atom_id res chain seq x y z
N MET A 1 -55.87 -57.67 -57.08
CA MET A 1 -57.03 -57.83 -56.18
C MET A 1 -56.72 -57.13 -54.87
N ARG A 2 -57.42 -56.02 -54.57
CA ARG A 2 -57.61 -55.38 -53.24
C ARG A 2 -56.38 -54.79 -52.53
N VAL A 3 -56.42 -53.66 -51.84
CA VAL A 3 -57.35 -52.51 -51.70
C VAL A 3 -56.46 -51.36 -51.20
N ILE A 4 -56.81 -50.17 -51.64
CA ILE A 4 -56.31 -48.85 -51.29
C ILE A 4 -56.61 -48.57 -49.80
N VAL A 5 -55.65 -48.17 -48.97
CA VAL A 5 -55.96 -47.28 -47.84
C VAL A 5 -54.94 -46.16 -47.74
N GLN A 6 -55.52 -44.98 -47.83
CA GLN A 6 -55.04 -43.63 -47.84
C GLN A 6 -54.84 -43.13 -46.41
N ALA A 7 -53.72 -42.46 -46.15
CA ALA A 7 -53.57 -41.52 -45.03
C ALA A 7 -52.45 -40.50 -45.34
N PRO A 8 -52.78 -39.21 -45.53
CA PRO A 8 -51.80 -38.14 -45.68
C PRO A 8 -51.88 -37.17 -44.49
N LEU A 9 -50.81 -36.93 -43.75
CA LEU A 9 -50.64 -35.72 -42.90
C LEU A 9 -49.12 -35.45 -42.80
N ALA A 10 -48.59 -34.48 -43.56
CA ALA A 10 -48.47 -33.07 -43.20
C ALA A 10 -47.25 -32.79 -42.31
N GLY A 11 -46.27 -32.06 -42.86
CA GLY A 11 -45.07 -31.64 -42.13
C GLY A 11 -43.91 -31.25 -43.04
N LYS A 12 -44.11 -30.19 -43.84
CA LYS A 12 -43.12 -29.62 -44.75
C LYS A 12 -42.09 -28.80 -43.95
N HIS A 13 -40.81 -28.92 -44.32
CA HIS A 13 -39.81 -27.84 -44.31
C HIS A 13 -39.25 -27.40 -42.91
N ARG A 14 -37.97 -27.08 -42.67
CA ARG A 14 -36.79 -26.77 -43.49
C ARG A 14 -35.53 -27.06 -42.65
N ASP A 15 -34.44 -27.40 -43.32
CA ASP A 15 -33.07 -27.26 -42.80
C ASP A 15 -32.78 -25.83 -42.32
N GLY A 16 -32.01 -25.69 -41.24
CA GLY A 16 -31.61 -24.39 -40.72
C GLY A 16 -30.73 -24.49 -39.49
N HIS A 17 -29.45 -24.77 -39.70
CA HIS A 17 -28.39 -24.45 -38.75
C HIS A 17 -28.22 -22.92 -38.69
N ILE A 18 -28.66 -22.26 -37.61
CA ILE A 18 -28.18 -20.94 -37.18
C ILE A 18 -28.22 -20.87 -35.64
N ILE A 19 -27.06 -21.11 -35.04
CA ILE A 19 -26.50 -20.45 -33.85
C ILE A 19 -27.32 -19.27 -33.29
N GLY A 20 -27.96 -19.49 -32.14
CA GLY A 20 -28.59 -18.46 -31.30
C GLY A 20 -27.89 -18.40 -29.94
N ASN A 21 -26.87 -17.56 -29.87
CA ASN A 21 -26.01 -17.30 -28.73
C ASN A 21 -26.79 -16.60 -27.59
N SER A 22 -27.30 -17.35 -26.61
CA SER A 22 -28.00 -16.80 -25.45
C SER A 22 -26.99 -16.33 -24.39
N TYR A 23 -26.35 -15.18 -24.62
CA TYR A 23 -25.78 -14.42 -23.52
C TYR A 23 -26.92 -13.74 -22.78
N SER A 24 -27.31 -14.33 -21.66
CA SER A 24 -28.06 -13.69 -20.60
C SER A 24 -27.41 -12.34 -20.29
N ASN A 25 -28.15 -11.28 -20.61
CA ASN A 25 -27.86 -9.88 -20.33
C ASN A 25 -27.66 -9.71 -18.82
N GLN A 26 -26.42 -9.87 -18.35
CA GLN A 26 -25.96 -9.19 -17.15
C GLN A 26 -26.06 -7.70 -17.49
N GLU A 27 -26.93 -6.98 -16.78
CA GLU A 27 -26.81 -5.54 -16.66
C GLU A 27 -25.46 -5.24 -15.98
N ALA A 28 -24.39 -5.28 -16.79
CA ALA A 28 -23.16 -4.61 -16.48
C ALA A 28 -23.50 -3.13 -16.49
N LYS A 29 -23.89 -2.61 -15.32
CA LYS A 29 -23.71 -1.20 -14.98
C LYS A 29 -22.33 -0.85 -15.54
N PRO A 30 -22.20 0.09 -16.49
CA PRO A 30 -20.88 0.52 -16.88
C PRO A 30 -20.26 1.03 -15.58
N MET A 31 -19.24 0.34 -15.06
CA MET A 31 -18.44 0.94 -13.99
C MET A 31 -18.00 2.27 -14.57
N SER A 32 -18.51 3.33 -13.96
CA SER A 32 -18.39 4.64 -14.53
C SER A 32 -16.89 4.91 -14.57
N THR A 33 -16.36 5.41 -15.68
CA THR A 33 -14.94 5.81 -15.77
C THR A 33 -14.55 6.81 -14.67
N PHE A 34 -15.54 7.41 -14.01
CA PHE A 34 -15.39 8.26 -12.85
C PHE A 34 -15.18 7.44 -11.57
N ASP A 35 -15.97 6.40 -11.34
CA ASP A 35 -15.87 5.49 -10.18
C ASP A 35 -14.53 4.71 -10.21
N ASP A 36 -14.10 4.27 -11.40
CA ASP A 36 -12.80 3.60 -11.57
C ASP A 36 -11.62 4.54 -11.28
N ARG A 37 -11.76 5.84 -11.57
CA ARG A 37 -10.75 6.85 -11.24
C ARG A 37 -10.78 7.19 -9.75
N GLU A 38 -11.97 7.35 -9.17
CA GLU A 38 -12.16 7.62 -7.74
C GLU A 38 -11.51 6.52 -6.89
N HIS A 39 -11.79 5.25 -7.17
CA HIS A 39 -11.13 4.13 -6.50
C HIS A 39 -9.61 4.07 -6.75
N ALA A 40 -9.14 4.40 -7.96
CA ALA A 40 -7.71 4.46 -8.24
C ALA A 40 -7.00 5.58 -7.44
N PHE A 41 -7.64 6.73 -7.26
CA PHE A 41 -7.12 7.82 -6.45
C PHE A 41 -7.11 7.46 -4.96
N GLU A 42 -8.21 6.97 -4.41
CA GLU A 42 -8.29 6.54 -3.00
C GLU A 42 -7.24 5.47 -2.67
N ASN A 43 -7.10 4.45 -3.52
CA ASN A 43 -6.10 3.39 -3.35
C ASN A 43 -4.67 3.94 -3.40
N LYS A 44 -4.39 4.91 -4.28
CA LYS A 44 -3.09 5.57 -4.34
C LYS A 44 -2.81 6.39 -3.07
N PHE A 45 -3.76 7.19 -2.61
CA PHE A 45 -3.57 8.00 -1.40
C PHE A 45 -3.37 7.13 -0.16
N ALA A 46 -4.14 6.04 -0.02
CA ALA A 46 -3.97 5.09 1.08
C ALA A 46 -2.60 4.40 1.01
N HIS A 47 -2.18 3.96 -0.16
CA HIS A 47 -0.88 3.33 -0.37
C HIS A 47 0.28 4.30 -0.09
N ASP A 48 0.22 5.53 -0.60
CA ASP A 48 1.24 6.55 -0.40
C ASP A 48 1.36 6.92 1.10
N ALA A 49 0.23 7.02 1.81
CA ALA A 49 0.21 7.27 3.26
C ALA A 49 0.79 6.09 4.05
N GLU A 50 0.45 4.85 3.69
CA GLU A 50 1.01 3.65 4.32
C GLU A 50 2.53 3.56 4.10
N MET A 51 2.99 3.83 2.88
CA MET A 51 4.41 3.83 2.53
C MET A 51 5.17 4.93 3.29
N GLN A 52 4.58 6.12 3.42
CA GLN A 52 5.19 7.21 4.18
C GLN A 52 5.26 6.85 5.68
N PHE A 53 4.20 6.30 6.26
CA PHE A 53 4.21 5.83 7.66
C PHE A 53 5.28 4.78 7.92
N LYS A 54 5.41 3.79 7.03
CA LYS A 54 6.49 2.78 7.10
C LYS A 54 7.87 3.43 7.00
N ALA A 55 8.03 4.41 6.12
CA ALA A 55 9.30 5.11 5.93
C ALA A 55 9.69 5.91 7.18
N ASP A 56 8.73 6.61 7.80
CA ASP A 56 8.93 7.39 9.01
C ASP A 56 9.31 6.50 10.19
N ALA A 57 8.58 5.40 10.42
CA ALA A 57 8.90 4.43 11.47
C ALA A 57 10.31 3.83 11.29
N ARG A 58 10.70 3.53 10.04
CA ARG A 58 12.01 2.97 9.73
C ARG A 58 13.14 3.99 9.89
N ARG A 59 12.94 5.23 9.44
CA ARG A 59 13.84 6.37 9.71
C ARG A 59 14.04 6.54 11.21
N ASN A 60 12.95 6.57 11.99
CA ASN A 60 13.01 6.78 13.44
C ASN A 60 13.80 5.69 14.16
N LYS A 61 13.61 4.43 13.77
CA LYS A 61 14.40 3.32 14.29
C LYS A 61 15.90 3.50 14.01
N MET A 62 16.27 3.83 12.77
CA MET A 62 17.68 4.03 12.42
C MET A 62 18.28 5.26 13.13
N LEU A 63 17.51 6.33 13.29
CA LEU A 63 17.94 7.53 14.01
C LEU A 63 18.19 7.23 15.48
N GLY A 64 17.29 6.48 16.11
CA GLY A 64 17.46 6.03 17.49
C GLY A 64 18.70 5.15 17.66
N LEU A 65 18.96 4.21 16.76
CA LEU A 65 20.19 3.41 16.81
C LEU A 65 21.46 4.26 16.66
N TRP A 66 21.45 5.26 15.78
CA TRP A 66 22.56 6.19 15.62
C TRP A 66 22.79 7.05 16.88
N ALA A 67 21.73 7.58 17.48
CA ALA A 67 21.82 8.35 18.70
C ALA A 67 22.24 7.47 19.91
N ALA A 68 21.77 6.22 19.96
CA ALA A 68 22.21 5.22 20.94
C ALA A 68 23.72 4.99 20.88
N ASP A 69 24.28 4.84 19.68
CA ASP A 69 25.71 4.67 19.46
C ASP A 69 26.51 5.89 19.97
N LEU A 70 26.05 7.12 19.68
CA LEU A 70 26.67 8.34 20.21
C LEU A 70 26.62 8.42 21.76
N MET A 71 25.58 7.86 22.37
CA MET A 71 25.46 7.76 23.83
C MET A 71 26.23 6.58 24.42
N GLY A 72 26.88 5.75 23.60
CA GLY A 72 27.60 4.56 24.05
C GLY A 72 26.69 3.40 24.50
N LYS A 73 25.42 3.41 24.10
CA LYS A 73 24.49 2.30 24.35
C LYS A 73 24.76 1.17 23.37
N THR A 74 24.69 -0.08 23.82
CA THR A 74 24.94 -1.26 22.98
C THR A 74 23.92 -2.36 23.28
N GLY A 75 23.79 -3.32 22.35
CA GLY A 75 22.88 -4.45 22.49
C GLY A 75 21.44 -4.01 22.76
N THR A 76 20.81 -4.61 23.79
CA THR A 76 19.43 -4.34 24.16
C THR A 76 19.17 -2.87 24.49
N ASP A 77 20.11 -2.17 25.12
CA ASP A 77 19.94 -0.76 25.48
C ASP A 77 19.83 0.15 24.25
N ALA A 78 20.53 -0.19 23.18
CA ALA A 78 20.44 0.53 21.90
C ALA A 78 19.11 0.23 21.20
N ASP A 79 18.68 -1.03 21.18
CA ASP A 79 17.40 -1.44 20.60
C ASP A 79 16.20 -0.83 21.35
N ASP A 80 16.26 -0.76 22.67
CA ASP A 80 15.21 -0.17 23.49
C ASP A 80 15.14 1.34 23.29
N TYR A 81 16.29 2.02 23.24
CA TYR A 81 16.32 3.43 22.88
C TYR A 81 15.75 3.70 21.48
N ALA A 82 16.08 2.86 20.50
CA ALA A 82 15.50 2.97 19.16
C ALA A 82 13.96 2.83 19.16
N LYS A 83 13.40 1.94 19.99
CA LYS A 83 11.94 1.82 20.17
C LYS A 83 11.34 3.07 20.83
N GLU A 84 12.02 3.68 21.79
CA GLU A 84 11.56 4.93 22.41
C GLU A 84 11.50 6.07 21.39
N VAL A 85 12.51 6.19 20.51
CA VAL A 85 12.53 7.20 19.44
C VAL A 85 11.41 6.97 18.42
N VAL A 86 11.07 5.72 18.12
CA VAL A 86 9.88 5.42 17.30
C VAL A 86 8.58 5.83 18.00
N LYS A 87 8.50 5.63 19.32
CA LYS A 87 7.31 5.97 20.11
C LYS A 87 7.10 7.48 20.29
N SER A 88 8.15 8.30 20.25
CA SER A 88 8.00 9.75 20.38
C SER A 88 7.29 10.40 19.20
N ASP A 89 7.25 9.76 18.02
CA ASP A 89 6.61 10.29 16.81
C ASP A 89 5.06 10.34 16.88
N PHE A 90 4.46 9.86 17.97
CA PHE A 90 3.00 9.77 18.14
C PHE A 90 2.40 10.93 18.95
N GLU A 91 3.20 11.88 19.45
CA GLU A 91 2.69 12.94 20.32
C GLU A 91 2.07 14.11 19.52
N GLU A 92 2.70 14.54 18.42
CA GLU A 92 2.22 15.60 17.54
C GLU A 92 2.34 15.21 16.05
N ALA A 93 1.56 15.87 15.18
CA ALA A 93 1.68 15.67 13.75
C ALA A 93 3.00 16.27 13.23
N GLY A 94 3.85 15.45 12.62
CA GLY A 94 5.12 15.87 12.06
C GLY A 94 6.28 15.03 12.59
N HIS A 95 7.48 15.61 12.61
CA HIS A 95 8.70 14.90 13.04
C HIS A 95 9.49 15.68 14.11
N GLU A 96 8.89 16.75 14.65
CA GLU A 96 9.54 17.62 15.62
C GLU A 96 9.70 16.96 17.00
N ASP A 97 8.81 16.04 17.38
CA ASP A 97 8.96 15.28 18.64
C ASP A 97 10.18 14.38 18.63
N VAL A 98 10.41 13.70 17.51
CA VAL A 98 11.59 12.85 17.29
C VAL A 98 12.86 13.69 17.38
N TYR A 99 12.87 14.86 16.73
CA TYR A 99 13.99 15.79 16.82
C TYR A 99 14.23 16.27 18.25
N ARG A 100 13.18 16.75 18.95
CA ARG A 100 13.27 17.24 20.33
C ARG A 100 13.78 16.17 21.28
N LYS A 101 13.28 14.93 21.16
CA LYS A 101 13.76 13.79 21.96
C LYS A 101 15.25 13.54 21.72
N VAL A 102 15.64 13.33 20.46
CA VAL A 102 17.03 12.98 20.12
C VAL A 102 17.98 14.12 20.47
N SER A 103 17.61 15.36 20.20
CA SER A 103 18.39 16.54 20.57
C SER A 103 18.54 16.66 22.09
N GLY A 104 17.46 16.46 22.85
CA GLY A 104 17.49 16.49 24.31
C GLY A 104 18.38 15.39 24.90
N ASP A 105 18.31 14.18 24.36
CA ASP A 105 19.08 13.04 24.84
C ASP A 105 20.57 13.12 24.45
N LEU A 106 20.89 13.68 23.28
CA LEU A 106 22.28 13.84 22.81
C LEU A 106 23.01 15.00 23.47
N GLY A 107 22.31 16.08 23.83
CA GLY A 107 22.94 17.30 24.36
C GLY A 107 24.07 17.79 23.44
N ASP A 108 25.26 17.97 23.99
CA ASP A 108 26.43 18.49 23.24
C ASP A 108 27.08 17.47 22.28
N LYS A 109 26.55 16.25 22.15
CA LYS A 109 27.13 15.20 21.28
C LYS A 109 26.84 15.42 19.80
N ALA A 110 25.75 16.11 19.48
CA ALA A 110 25.39 16.48 18.12
C ALA A 110 24.59 17.77 18.14
N ASP A 111 24.94 18.71 17.27
CA ASP A 111 24.17 19.94 17.09
C ASP A 111 22.91 19.70 16.24
N GLU A 112 22.04 20.71 16.22
CA GLU A 112 20.80 20.68 15.43
C GLU A 112 21.08 20.36 13.96
N ALA A 113 22.07 21.01 13.35
CA ALA A 113 22.41 20.82 11.95
C ALA A 113 22.77 19.36 11.64
N THR A 114 23.55 18.72 12.52
CA THR A 114 23.94 17.32 12.39
C THR A 114 22.74 16.39 12.53
N ILE A 115 21.87 16.62 13.52
CA ILE A 115 20.68 15.78 13.73
C ILE A 115 19.74 15.89 12.53
N ARG A 116 19.47 17.11 12.04
CA ARG A 116 18.60 17.35 10.88
C ARG A 116 19.17 16.73 9.60
N ALA A 117 20.48 16.87 9.37
CA ALA A 117 21.16 16.23 8.25
C ALA A 117 21.02 14.69 8.33
N LYS A 118 21.18 14.12 9.54
CA LYS A 118 21.03 12.68 9.74
C LYS A 118 19.61 12.19 9.52
N MET A 119 18.60 12.94 9.96
CA MET A 119 17.19 12.63 9.67
C MET A 119 16.91 12.58 8.17
N ALA A 120 17.46 13.53 7.39
CA ALA A 120 17.31 13.56 5.94
C ALA A 120 18.01 12.38 5.25
N GLU A 121 19.26 12.09 5.62
CA GLU A 121 20.03 10.94 5.11
C GLU A 121 19.28 9.62 5.35
N LEU A 122 18.80 9.43 6.59
CA LEU A 122 18.10 8.21 6.98
C LEU A 122 16.72 8.10 6.35
N MET A 123 16.07 9.21 5.99
CA MET A 123 14.82 9.18 5.23
C MET A 123 15.04 8.62 3.82
N THR A 124 16.08 9.07 3.12
CA THR A 124 16.44 8.51 1.81
C THR A 124 16.73 7.01 1.92
N LYS A 125 17.49 6.61 2.94
CA LYS A 125 17.81 5.20 3.19
C LYS A 125 16.57 4.36 3.54
N ALA A 126 15.66 4.88 4.37
CA ALA A 126 14.43 4.19 4.74
C ALA A 126 13.54 3.93 3.51
N LYS A 127 13.41 4.91 2.62
CA LYS A 127 12.66 4.78 1.36
C LYS A 127 13.29 3.74 0.44
N ALA A 128 14.63 3.74 0.29
CA ALA A 128 15.33 2.73 -0.49
C ALA A 128 15.10 1.32 0.06
N GLN A 129 15.23 1.13 1.38
CA GLN A 129 14.98 -0.17 2.03
C GLN A 129 13.54 -0.66 1.85
N LEU A 130 12.55 0.24 1.84
CA LEU A 130 11.17 -0.14 1.56
C LEU A 130 10.95 -0.56 0.12
N MET A 131 11.61 0.11 -0.84
CA MET A 131 11.54 -0.27 -2.25
C MET A 131 12.19 -1.63 -2.51
N ASP A 132 13.26 -1.98 -1.79
CA ASP A 132 13.93 -3.28 -1.90
C ASP A 132 13.13 -4.45 -1.28
N GLU A 133 12.14 -4.15 -0.44
CA GLU A 133 11.29 -5.15 0.25
C GLU A 133 9.98 -5.47 -0.49
N ILE A 134 9.66 -4.73 -1.56
CA ILE A 134 8.46 -4.90 -2.41
C ILE A 134 8.79 -5.81 -3.60
#